data_AF-A0A3M8QT86-F1
#
_entry.id   AF-A0A3M8QT86-F1
#
_cell.length_a   1.000
_cell.length_b   1.000
_cell.length_c   1.000
_cell.angle_alpha   90.00
_cell.angle_beta   90.00
_cell.angle_gamma   90.00
#
_symmetry.space_group_name_H-M   'P 1'
#
loop_
_entity.id
_entity.type
_entity.pdbx_description
1 polymer ?
#
loop_
_entity_poly.entity_id
_entity_poly.type
_entity_poly.pdbx_seq_one_letter_code
_entity_poly.pdbx_strand_id
1 'polypeptide(L)' 'MSAEPQEVDDSPYCCCSAATFQEILERQRANPLPFMELIMVHAGCGSGCGSCISDLEAYLKAHDAYIED' A
#
# COMPACT_ATOMS: atom_id res chain seq x y z
N MET A 1 -12.72 -6.30 25.80
CA MET A 1 -12.83 -6.07 24.35
C MET A 1 -11.52 -6.57 23.76
N SER A 2 -11.43 -7.86 23.47
CA SER A 2 -10.23 -8.46 22.86
C SER A 2 -10.29 -8.15 21.38
N ALA A 3 -9.39 -7.29 20.89
CA ALA A 3 -9.21 -7.14 19.45
C ALA A 3 -8.68 -8.49 18.94
N GLU A 4 -9.45 -9.14 18.09
CA GLU A 4 -9.00 -10.33 17.36
C GLU A 4 -7.72 -9.97 16.60
N PRO A 5 -6.67 -10.81 16.64
CA PRO A 5 -5.50 -10.59 15.80
C PRO A 5 -5.98 -10.70 14.35
N GLN A 6 -6.12 -9.56 13.68
CA GLN A 6 -6.34 -9.55 12.24
C GLN A 6 -5.13 -10.24 11.64
N GLU A 7 -5.35 -11.38 10.98
CA GLU A 7 -4.32 -12.10 10.25
C GLU A 7 -3.71 -11.11 9.26
N VAL A 8 -2.51 -10.63 9.57
CA VAL A 8 -1.82 -9.63 8.75
C VAL A 8 -1.35 -10.39 7.51
N ASP A 9 -1.88 -10.03 6.34
CA ASP A 9 -1.37 -10.61 5.09
C ASP A 9 0.05 -10.07 4.85
N ASP A 10 1.03 -10.89 5.20
CA ASP A 10 2.46 -10.63 4.97
C ASP A 10 2.88 -10.93 3.53
N SER A 11 1.93 -11.24 2.64
CA SER A 11 2.22 -11.44 1.23
C SER A 11 2.66 -10.11 0.59
N PRO A 12 3.67 -10.14 -0.31
CA PRO A 12 4.04 -8.96 -1.05
C PRO A 12 2.86 -8.44 -1.89
N TYR A 13 2.62 -7.13 -1.88
CA TYR A 13 1.52 -6.54 -2.66
C TYR A 13 1.75 -6.65 -4.18
N CYS A 14 3.01 -6.81 -4.59
CA CYS A 14 3.41 -6.83 -5.99
C CYS A 14 4.58 -7.79 -6.21
N CYS A 15 4.63 -8.47 -7.35
CA CYS A 15 5.79 -9.31 -7.70
C CYS A 15 7.09 -8.49 -7.91
N CYS A 16 6.97 -7.19 -8.16
CA CYS A 16 8.09 -6.28 -8.37
C CYS A 16 8.62 -5.65 -7.07
N SER A 17 7.99 -5.89 -5.92
CA SER A 17 8.35 -5.27 -4.64
C SER A 17 8.25 -6.28 -3.51
N ALA A 18 9.10 -6.16 -2.50
CA ALA A 18 9.00 -6.97 -1.29
C ALA A 18 8.00 -6.39 -0.27
N ALA A 19 7.49 -5.18 -0.49
CA ALA A 19 6.57 -4.53 0.44
C ALA A 19 5.23 -5.29 0.50
N THR A 20 4.57 -5.27 1.64
CA THR A 20 3.19 -5.75 1.79
C THR A 20 2.19 -4.60 1.72
N PHE A 21 0.90 -4.91 1.52
CA PHE A 21 -0.15 -3.88 1.57
C PHE A 21 -0.18 -3.16 2.92
N GLN A 22 0.02 -3.91 4.01
CA GLN A 22 0.03 -3.37 5.36
C GLN A 22 1.21 -2.42 5.58
N GLU A 23 2.43 -2.81 5.17
CA GLU A 23 3.60 -1.93 5.30
C GLU A 23 3.44 -0.62 4.53
N ILE A 24 2.86 -0.68 3.32
CA ILE A 24 2.59 0.52 2.53
C ILE A 24 1.56 1.41 3.21
N LEU A 25 0.49 0.82 3.76
CA LEU A 25 -0.52 1.55 4.51
C LEU A 25 0.06 2.23 5.75
N GLU A 26 0.93 1.54 6.50
CA GLU A 26 1.60 2.11 7.67
C GLU A 26 2.52 3.28 7.31
N ARG A 27 3.31 3.12 6.25
CA ARG A 27 4.16 4.21 5.71
C ARG A 27 3.33 5.39 5.25
N GLN A 28 2.21 5.14 4.57
CA GLN A 28 1.31 6.19 4.08
C GLN A 28 0.59 6.92 5.22
N ARG A 29 0.20 6.21 6.29
CA ARG A 29 -0.37 6.85 7.49
C ARG A 29 0.66 7.70 8.24
N ALA A 30 1.91 7.25 8.28
CA ALA A 30 2.99 7.99 8.92
C ALA A 30 3.44 9.21 8.10
N ASN A 31 3.50 9.08 6.77
CA ASN A 31 3.88 10.14 5.85
C ASN A 31 2.96 10.10 4.60
N PRO A 32 1.81 10.80 4.64
CA PRO A 32 0.85 10.81 3.56
C PRO A 32 1.42 11.49 2.30
N LEU A 33 1.48 10.73 1.20
CA LEU A 33 1.92 11.18 -0.10
C LEU A 33 0.80 11.03 -1.15
N PRO A 34 0.78 11.85 -2.21
CA PRO A 34 -0.07 11.62 -3.39
C PRO A 34 0.22 10.25 -4.00
N PHE A 35 -0.79 9.63 -4.64
CA PHE A 35 -0.73 8.23 -5.06
C PHE A 35 0.47 7.89 -5.96
N MET A 36 0.78 8.73 -6.95
CA MET A 36 1.96 8.52 -7.82
C MET A 36 3.28 8.58 -7.05
N GLU A 37 3.40 9.47 -6.06
CA GLU A 37 4.59 9.58 -5.23
C GLU A 37 4.69 8.40 -4.25
N LEU A 38 3.57 7.97 -3.66
CA LEU A 38 3.48 6.77 -2.81
C LEU A 38 3.99 5.52 -3.53
N ILE A 39 3.64 5.33 -4.82
CA ILE A 39 4.07 4.16 -5.59
C ILE A 39 5.60 4.10 -5.68
N MET A 40 6.25 5.25 -5.83
CA MET A 40 7.70 5.35 -5.92
C MET A 40 8.38 5.23 -4.56
N VAL A 41 7.87 5.92 -3.55
CA VAL A 41 8.52 6.07 -2.24
C VAL A 41 8.19 4.93 -1.28
N HIS A 42 6.90 4.62 -1.11
CA HIS A 42 6.45 3.64 -0.12
C HIS A 42 6.34 2.23 -0.68
N ALA A 43 5.84 2.12 -1.92
CA ALA A 43 5.53 0.84 -2.56
C ALA A 43 6.70 0.28 -3.40
N GLY A 44 7.67 1.13 -3.78
CA GLY A 44 8.87 0.73 -4.52
C GLY A 44 8.62 0.15 -5.91
N CYS A 45 7.50 0.48 -6.56
CA CYS A 45 7.10 -0.05 -7.88
C CYS A 45 7.07 1.02 -8.98
N GLY A 46 7.92 2.05 -8.87
CA GLY A 46 7.96 3.18 -9.83
C GLY A 46 8.33 2.80 -11.27
N SER A 47 8.75 1.55 -11.53
CA SER A 47 9.16 1.06 -12.85
C SER A 47 8.74 -0.39 -13.13
N GLY A 48 7.77 -0.92 -12.37
CA GLY A 48 7.28 -2.28 -12.51
C GLY A 48 6.21 -2.46 -13.60
N CYS A 49 5.62 -3.66 -13.66
CA CYS A 49 4.59 -4.02 -14.64
C CYS A 49 3.23 -3.32 -14.44
N GLY A 50 3.02 -2.65 -13.30
CA GLY A 50 1.81 -1.90 -12.98
C GLY A 50 0.57 -2.73 -12.62
N SER A 51 0.65 -4.07 -12.64
CA SER A 51 -0.51 -4.94 -12.40
C SER A 51 -1.10 -4.83 -10.99
N CYS A 52 -0.28 -4.44 -10.01
CA CYS A 52 -0.63 -4.32 -8.59
C CYS A 52 -1.16 -2.93 -8.19
N ILE A 53 -1.13 -1.95 -9.10
CA ILE A 53 -1.45 -0.55 -8.78
C ILE A 53 -2.93 -0.37 -8.46
N SER A 54 -3.83 -0.95 -9.26
CA SER A 54 -5.27 -0.81 -9.03
C SER A 54 -5.73 -1.45 -7.72
N ASP A 55 -5.14 -2.58 -7.34
CA ASP A 55 -5.44 -3.24 -6.07
C ASP A 55 -4.94 -2.40 -4.88
N LEU A 56 -3.74 -1.80 -5.01
CA LEU A 56 -3.20 -0.87 -4.01
C LEU A 56 -4.05 0.38 -3.86
N GLU A 57 -4.53 0.94 -4.97
CA GLU A 57 -5.43 2.09 -4.95
C GLU A 57 -6.73 1.78 -4.21
N ALA A 58 -7.38 0.65 -4.55
CA ALA A 58 -8.60 0.21 -3.90
C ALA A 58 -8.40 -0.06 -2.40
N TYR A 59 -7.27 -0.68 -2.05
CA TYR A 59 -6.90 -0.94 -0.66
C TYR A 59 -6.74 0.37 0.13
N LEU A 60 -5.96 1.32 -0.38
CA LEU A 60 -5.76 2.62 0.28
C LEU A 60 -7.08 3.41 0.43
N LYS A 61 -7.96 3.36 -0.58
CA LYS A 61 -9.29 3.97 -0.52
C LYS A 61 -10.17 3.34 0.56
N ALA A 62 -10.14 2.02 0.70
CA ALA A 62 -10.89 1.31 1.74
C ALA A 62 -10.38 1.60 3.17
N HIS A 63 -9.14 2.07 3.30
CA HIS A 63 -8.49 2.34 4.58
C HIS A 63 -8.28 3.85 4.89
N ASP A 64 -8.97 4.73 4.16
CA ASP A 64 -8.91 6.20 4.29
C ASP A 64 -7.48 6.77 4.19
N ALA A 65 -6.61 6.11 3.40
CA ALA A 65 -5.20 6.47 3.22
C ALA A 65 -4.86 6.87 1.77
N TYR A 66 -5.86 6.91 0.89
CA TYR A 66 -5.70 7.36 -0.48
C TYR A 66 -5.71 8.89 -0.58
N ILE A 67 -4.73 9.43 -1.29
CA ILE A 67 -4.61 10.86 -1.60
C ILE A 67 -4.47 10.96 -3.12
N GLU A 68 -5.40 11.70 -3.73
CA GLU A 68 -5.39 11.99 -5.17
C GLU A 68 -4.17 12.84 -5.54
N ASP A 69 -3.68 12.66 -6.77
CA ASP A 69 -2.50 13.36 -7.31
C ASP A 69 -2.69 14.88 -7.49
#